data_AF-A0A0L0W6D3-F1
#
_entry.id   AF-A0A0L0W6D3-F1
#
_cell.length_a   1.000
_cell.length_b   1.000
_cell.length_c   1.000
_cell.angle_alpha   90.00
_cell.angle_beta   90.00
_cell.angle_gamma   90.00
#
_symmetry.space_group_name_H-M   'P 1'
#
loop_
_entity.id
_entity.type
_entity.pdbx_description
1 polymer ?
#
loop_
_entity_poly.entity_id
_entity_poly.type
_entity_poly.pdbx_seq_one_letter_code
_entity_poly.pdbx_strand_id
1 'polypeptide(L)'
;MEDNTNTVNNSNSELLYKIDEKPSLPVSVLLAIQHIVTAFGGIVAVPLVIGQALGLPVPEVAFLVSATIFVSGITTFIQAKGVGPVGAKVPCIMGTDFTFVAPSLAVALPAAAGGMGLGLPGLFGATIMGSFSEMILSRFLKPLMKFFPPIVTGTVVTLIGTTLLPVSMDWAAGGVGAKDYGSLRNVIISIVVLLIIIFLNRYGKGIVGSASVLIGIVIGYIICYPL
;
A
#
# COMPACT_ATOMS: atom_id res chain seq x y z
N MET A 1 -19.61 -38.74 37.76
CA MET A 1 -19.57 -37.27 37.78
C MET A 1 -19.03 -36.84 36.44
N GLU A 2 -19.95 -36.45 35.57
CA GLU A 2 -19.74 -36.07 34.17
C GLU A 2 -18.82 -34.85 34.10
N ASP A 3 -17.73 -34.96 33.32
CA ASP A 3 -16.98 -33.80 32.88
C ASP A 3 -17.49 -33.44 31.48
N ASN A 4 -18.27 -32.36 31.43
CA ASN A 4 -18.94 -31.82 30.27
C ASN A 4 -17.92 -31.42 29.21
N THR A 5 -17.70 -32.32 28.24
CA THR A 5 -17.12 -32.00 26.94
C THR A 5 -18.12 -31.15 26.16
N ASN A 6 -18.16 -29.86 26.49
CA ASN A 6 -18.82 -28.85 25.68
C ASN A 6 -18.10 -28.79 24.33
N THR A 7 -18.65 -29.53 23.38
CA THR A 7 -18.47 -29.39 21.94
C THR A 7 -18.80 -27.95 21.55
N VAL A 8 -17.77 -27.10 21.49
CA VAL A 8 -17.87 -25.82 20.80
C VAL A 8 -17.99 -26.16 19.32
N ASN A 9 -19.23 -26.07 18.82
CA ASN A 9 -19.57 -26.20 17.42
C ASN A 9 -18.62 -25.36 16.56
N ASN A 10 -17.85 -26.05 15.73
CA ASN A 10 -16.97 -25.50 14.71
C ASN A 10 -17.85 -24.74 13.70
N SER A 11 -18.01 -23.44 13.88
CA SER A 11 -18.62 -22.57 12.88
C SER A 11 -17.71 -22.55 11.65
N ASN A 12 -18.25 -23.05 10.53
CA ASN A 12 -17.69 -23.06 9.18
C ASN A 12 -16.68 -21.92 8.93
N SER A 13 -15.39 -22.23 9.00
CA SER A 13 -14.38 -21.38 8.38
C SER A 13 -14.56 -21.52 6.88
N GLU A 14 -15.14 -20.53 6.20
CA GLU A 14 -15.24 -20.44 4.73
C GLU A 14 -13.87 -20.29 4.03
N LEU A 15 -12.78 -20.70 4.68
CA LEU A 15 -11.45 -20.69 4.09
C LEU A 15 -11.30 -21.91 3.19
N LEU A 16 -11.09 -21.66 1.89
CA LEU A 16 -10.79 -22.71 0.91
C LEU A 16 -9.49 -23.47 1.23
N TYR A 17 -8.55 -22.82 1.92
CA TYR A 17 -7.28 -23.40 2.37
C TYR A 17 -6.91 -22.87 3.76
N LYS A 18 -6.34 -23.73 4.61
CA LYS A 18 -5.75 -23.32 5.90
C LYS A 18 -4.37 -22.69 5.70
N ILE A 19 -3.88 -21.96 6.71
CA ILE A 19 -2.61 -21.22 6.66
C ILE A 19 -1.40 -22.12 6.31
N ASP A 20 -1.36 -23.34 6.87
CA ASP A 20 -0.28 -24.30 6.64
C ASP A 20 -0.54 -25.23 5.43
N GLU A 21 -1.71 -25.13 4.81
CA GLU A 21 -2.10 -25.97 3.70
C GLU A 21 -1.45 -25.47 2.41
N LYS A 22 -0.92 -26.40 1.62
CA LYS A 22 -0.23 -26.09 0.37
C LYS A 22 -1.12 -26.48 -0.80
N PRO A 23 -1.73 -25.52 -1.50
CA PRO A 23 -2.46 -25.80 -2.74
C PRO A 23 -1.54 -26.43 -3.78
N SER A 24 -2.12 -27.03 -4.82
CA SER A 24 -1.35 -27.48 -5.98
C SER A 24 -0.48 -26.33 -6.55
N LEU A 25 0.70 -26.67 -7.07
CA LEU A 25 1.64 -25.67 -7.61
C LEU A 25 0.99 -24.69 -8.61
N PRO A 26 0.14 -25.13 -9.56
CA PRO A 26 -0.52 -24.21 -10.48
C PRO A 26 -1.44 -23.20 -9.79
N VAL A 27 -2.20 -23.66 -8.78
CA VAL A 27 -3.09 -22.80 -7.99
C VAL A 27 -2.27 -21.81 -7.17
N SER A 28 -1.20 -22.27 -6.53
CA SER A 28 -0.31 -21.40 -5.74
C SER A 28 0.33 -20.30 -6.59
N VAL A 29 0.78 -20.62 -7.80
CA VAL A 29 1.35 -19.64 -8.74
C VAL A 29 0.29 -18.62 -9.17
N LEU A 30 -0.92 -19.07 -9.50
CA LEU A 30 -2.02 -18.18 -9.88
C LEU A 30 -2.41 -17.22 -8.75
N LEU A 31 -2.53 -17.73 -7.53
CA LEU A 31 -2.84 -16.92 -6.35
C LEU A 31 -1.71 -15.93 -6.04
N ALA A 32 -0.44 -16.35 -6.18
CA ALA A 32 0.71 -15.46 -6.00
C ALA A 32 0.69 -14.29 -6.99
N ILE A 33 0.41 -14.57 -8.27
CA ILE A 33 0.26 -13.53 -9.30
C ILE A 33 -0.89 -12.58 -8.94
N GLN A 34 -2.04 -13.10 -8.52
CA GLN A 34 -3.18 -12.27 -8.09
C GLN A 34 -2.81 -11.36 -6.92
N HIS A 35 -2.09 -11.89 -5.93
CA HIS A 35 -1.63 -11.12 -4.78
C HIS A 35 -0.68 -9.97 -5.19
N ILE A 36 0.27 -10.25 -6.09
CA ILE A 36 1.18 -9.23 -6.62
C ILE A 36 0.39 -8.15 -7.35
N VAL A 37 -0.50 -8.53 -8.28
CA VAL A 37 -1.30 -7.59 -9.09
C VAL A 37 -2.16 -6.68 -8.21
N THR A 38 -2.71 -7.23 -7.11
CA THR A 38 -3.57 -6.48 -6.19
C THR A 38 -2.76 -5.50 -5.34
N ALA A 39 -1.59 -5.92 -4.84
CA ALA A 39 -0.76 -5.10 -3.96
C ALA A 39 0.06 -4.04 -4.72
N PHE A 40 0.33 -4.27 -6.01
CA PHE A 40 1.21 -3.43 -6.83
C PHE A 40 0.86 -1.95 -6.75
N GLY A 41 -0.42 -1.59 -6.92
CA GLY A 41 -0.86 -0.20 -6.92
C GLY A 41 -0.56 0.53 -5.61
N GLY A 42 -0.72 -0.15 -4.47
CA GLY A 42 -0.40 0.43 -3.16
C GLY A 42 1.11 0.59 -2.92
N ILE A 43 1.90 -0.37 -3.39
CA ILE A 43 3.36 -0.39 -3.20
C ILE A 43 4.05 0.72 -4.02
N VAL A 44 3.59 0.98 -5.25
CA VAL A 44 4.25 1.97 -6.12
C VAL A 44 3.82 3.42 -5.84
N ALA A 45 2.66 3.62 -5.22
CA ALA A 45 2.10 4.95 -5.05
C ALA A 45 2.94 5.83 -4.11
N VAL A 46 3.36 5.33 -2.94
CA VAL A 46 4.14 6.12 -1.97
C VAL A 46 5.46 6.66 -2.54
N PRO A 47 6.35 5.87 -3.18
CA PRO A 47 7.58 6.41 -3.77
C PRO A 47 7.30 7.39 -4.91
N LEU A 48 6.21 7.22 -5.67
CA LEU A 48 5.79 8.19 -6.69
C LEU A 48 5.35 9.52 -6.08
N VAL A 49 4.61 9.50 -4.97
CA VAL A 49 4.18 10.71 -4.26
C VAL A 49 5.40 11.45 -3.70
N ILE A 50 6.30 10.74 -3.01
CA ILE A 50 7.50 11.32 -2.41
C ILE A 50 8.43 11.88 -3.49
N GLY A 51 8.66 11.12 -4.57
CA GLY A 51 9.53 11.54 -5.65
C GLY A 51 9.04 12.78 -6.38
N GLN A 52 7.73 12.87 -6.65
CA GLN A 52 7.12 14.06 -7.24
C GLN A 52 7.16 15.27 -6.31
N ALA A 53 6.86 15.09 -5.03
CA ALA A 53 6.89 16.17 -4.05
C ALA A 53 8.31 16.73 -3.83
N LEU A 54 9.35 15.89 -3.99
CA LEU A 54 10.75 16.31 -3.93
C LEU A 54 11.30 16.82 -5.27
N GLY A 55 10.51 16.77 -6.35
CA GLY A 55 10.95 17.20 -7.68
C GLY A 55 12.09 16.34 -8.25
N LEU A 56 12.16 15.07 -7.88
CA LEU A 56 13.21 14.17 -8.34
C LEU A 56 13.10 13.90 -9.84
N PRO A 57 14.23 13.71 -10.54
CA PRO A 57 14.21 13.35 -11.94
C PRO A 57 13.61 11.94 -12.12
N VAL A 58 12.96 11.70 -13.27
CA VAL A 58 12.26 10.44 -13.58
C VAL A 58 13.11 9.18 -13.32
N PRO A 59 14.41 9.13 -13.66
CA PRO A 59 15.24 7.95 -13.37
C PRO A 59 15.38 7.65 -11.87
N GLU A 60 15.43 8.67 -11.01
CA GLU A 60 15.52 8.48 -9.56
C GLU A 60 14.19 7.99 -8.98
N VAL A 61 13.07 8.53 -9.46
CA VAL A 61 11.74 8.05 -9.07
C VAL A 61 11.56 6.58 -9.48
N ALA A 62 11.99 6.22 -10.69
CA ALA A 62 11.96 4.83 -11.17
C ALA A 62 12.85 3.91 -10.33
N PHE A 63 14.01 4.40 -9.89
CA PHE A 63 14.87 3.67 -8.96
C PHE A 63 14.18 3.45 -7.61
N LEU A 64 13.54 4.47 -7.03
CA LEU A 64 12.80 4.34 -5.78
C LEU A 64 11.67 3.30 -5.89
N VAL A 65 10.87 3.37 -6.95
CA VAL A 65 9.79 2.39 -7.20
C VAL A 65 10.36 0.97 -7.29
N SER A 66 11.45 0.78 -8.03
CA SER A 66 12.09 -0.54 -8.19
C SER A 66 12.64 -1.08 -6.88
N ALA A 67 13.34 -0.22 -6.12
CA ALA A 67 13.87 -0.56 -4.81
C ALA A 67 12.75 -0.92 -3.82
N THR A 68 11.66 -0.16 -3.83
CA THR A 68 10.48 -0.41 -3.00
C THR A 68 9.82 -1.76 -3.31
N ILE A 69 9.59 -2.09 -4.58
CA ILE A 69 9.02 -3.39 -4.98
C ILE A 69 9.95 -4.53 -4.55
N PHE A 70 11.26 -4.37 -4.75
CA PHE A 70 12.25 -5.39 -4.38
C PHE A 70 12.27 -5.64 -2.87
N VAL A 71 12.36 -4.58 -2.07
CA VAL A 71 12.39 -4.68 -0.60
C VAL A 71 11.04 -5.19 -0.06
N SER A 72 9.91 -4.77 -0.64
CA SER A 72 8.58 -5.29 -0.32
C SER A 72 8.47 -6.81 -0.52
N GLY A 73 9.07 -7.34 -1.59
CA GLY A 73 9.14 -8.79 -1.80
C GLY A 73 9.95 -9.52 -0.72
N ILE A 74 11.12 -8.96 -0.35
CA ILE A 74 11.97 -9.51 0.71
C ILE A 74 11.27 -9.48 2.06
N THR A 75 10.67 -8.36 2.44
CA THR A 75 9.99 -8.20 3.73
C THR A 75 8.74 -9.06 3.80
N THR A 76 7.97 -9.19 2.71
CA THR A 76 6.84 -10.12 2.62
C THR A 76 7.29 -11.56 2.87
N PHE A 77 8.40 -11.98 2.24
CA PHE A 77 8.94 -13.32 2.46
C PHE A 77 9.38 -13.54 3.92
N ILE A 78 10.08 -12.58 4.52
CA ILE A 78 10.50 -12.64 5.93
C ILE A 78 9.28 -12.70 6.85
N GLN A 79 8.26 -11.89 6.59
CA GLN A 79 7.05 -11.80 7.43
C GLN A 79 6.21 -13.08 7.35
N ALA A 80 6.08 -13.66 6.16
CA ALA A 80 5.31 -14.87 5.91
C ALA A 80 6.03 -16.13 6.39
N LYS A 81 7.35 -16.27 6.15
CA LYS A 81 8.12 -17.44 6.59
C LYS A 81 8.44 -17.38 8.09
N GLY A 82 8.72 -16.19 8.60
CA GLY A 82 9.29 -15.96 9.91
C GLY A 82 10.76 -16.39 10.00
N VAL A 83 11.56 -15.58 10.68
CA VAL A 83 12.97 -15.90 11.01
C VAL A 83 13.14 -15.70 12.51
N GLY A 84 13.16 -16.80 13.26
CA GLY A 84 13.25 -16.78 14.72
C GLY A 84 12.04 -16.07 15.36
N PRO A 85 12.24 -15.02 16.19
CA PRO A 85 11.15 -14.24 16.81
C PRO A 85 10.56 -13.18 15.87
N VAL A 86 11.10 -13.00 14.67
CA VAL A 86 10.67 -11.98 13.70
C VAL A 86 9.75 -12.61 12.65
N GLY A 87 8.65 -11.94 12.34
CA GLY A 87 7.67 -12.37 11.33
C GLY A 87 6.41 -12.97 11.94
N ALA A 88 5.26 -12.64 11.36
CA ALA A 88 3.95 -13.04 11.86
C ALA A 88 3.58 -14.50 11.52
N LYS A 89 4.31 -15.14 10.60
CA LYS A 89 4.04 -16.52 10.13
C LYS A 89 2.62 -16.70 9.58
N VAL A 90 2.11 -15.63 8.97
CA VAL A 90 0.81 -15.60 8.29
C VAL A 90 0.98 -14.94 6.92
N PRO A 91 0.11 -15.25 5.93
CA PRO A 91 0.15 -14.61 4.62
C PRO A 91 -0.12 -13.10 4.77
N CYS A 92 0.95 -12.31 4.78
CA CYS A 92 0.86 -10.87 4.97
C CYS A 92 1.80 -10.18 3.99
N ILE A 93 1.22 -9.45 3.03
CA ILE A 93 1.98 -8.67 2.06
C ILE A 93 2.48 -7.42 2.74
N MET A 94 3.79 -7.23 2.70
CA MET A 94 4.45 -6.02 3.18
C MET A 94 4.57 -5.06 2.00
N GLY A 95 4.24 -3.79 2.23
CA GLY A 95 4.32 -2.75 1.21
C GLY A 95 4.71 -1.42 1.84
N THR A 96 4.56 -0.35 1.08
CA THR A 96 4.72 1.00 1.59
C THR A 96 3.48 1.47 2.30
N ASP A 97 3.66 2.25 3.36
CA ASP A 97 2.56 2.82 4.13
C ASP A 97 2.42 4.33 3.85
N PHE A 98 1.19 4.74 3.54
CA PHE A 98 0.84 6.12 3.28
C PHE A 98 0.88 7.01 4.53
N THR A 99 0.78 6.43 5.73
CA THR A 99 0.92 7.19 6.99
C THR A 99 2.26 7.92 7.07
N PHE A 100 3.29 7.38 6.42
CA PHE A 100 4.63 7.94 6.43
C PHE A 100 4.85 9.02 5.38
N VAL A 101 3.93 9.26 4.44
CA VAL A 101 4.11 10.28 3.40
C VAL A 101 4.26 11.67 4.02
N ALA A 102 3.30 12.07 4.86
CA ALA A 102 3.30 13.38 5.50
C ALA A 102 4.57 13.64 6.36
N PRO A 103 4.96 12.77 7.31
CA PRO A 103 6.18 12.97 8.09
C PRO A 103 7.44 12.86 7.23
N SER A 104 7.48 12.00 6.20
CA SER A 104 8.63 11.91 5.29
C SER A 104 8.85 13.20 4.52
N LEU A 105 7.78 13.80 4.00
CA LEU A 105 7.85 15.10 3.33
C LEU A 105 8.21 16.22 4.31
N ALA A 106 7.77 16.14 5.56
CA ALA A 106 8.13 17.12 6.59
C ALA A 106 9.64 17.14 6.89
N VAL A 107 10.30 15.98 6.85
CA VAL A 107 11.77 15.86 7.03
C VAL A 107 12.52 16.23 5.76
N ALA A 108 12.00 15.81 4.61
CA ALA A 108 12.71 15.93 3.35
C ALA A 108 12.62 17.35 2.75
N LEU A 109 11.52 18.09 2.98
CA LEU A 109 11.31 19.42 2.41
C LEU A 109 11.82 20.55 3.35
N PRO A 110 12.51 21.58 2.81
CA PRO A 110 13.07 22.67 3.61
C PRO A 110 12.03 23.49 4.37
N ALA A 111 10.85 23.67 3.79
CA ALA A 111 9.78 24.49 4.36
C ALA A 111 9.22 23.92 5.67
N ALA A 112 9.29 22.60 5.85
CA ALA A 112 8.79 21.91 7.04
C ALA A 112 9.90 21.59 8.06
N ALA A 113 11.16 21.53 7.63
CA ALA A 113 12.33 21.20 8.46
C ALA A 113 13.10 22.44 8.98
N GLY A 114 12.45 23.60 9.10
CA GLY A 114 13.08 24.82 9.62
C GLY A 114 14.22 25.37 8.74
N GLY A 115 14.18 25.12 7.42
CA GLY A 115 15.17 25.59 6.46
C GLY A 115 16.26 24.58 6.08
N MET A 116 16.40 23.47 6.81
CA MET A 116 17.30 22.36 6.45
C MET A 116 16.51 21.23 5.80
N GLY A 117 16.17 21.38 4.52
CA GLY A 117 15.61 20.27 3.74
C GLY A 117 16.68 19.20 3.55
N LEU A 118 16.56 18.07 4.25
CA LEU A 118 17.55 17.00 4.23
C LEU A 118 17.40 16.08 3.00
N GLY A 119 16.36 16.28 2.18
CA GLY A 119 16.08 15.51 0.97
C GLY A 119 15.95 14.00 1.22
N LEU A 120 16.30 13.20 0.20
CA LEU A 120 16.32 11.74 0.30
C LEU A 120 17.23 11.19 1.42
N PRO A 121 18.45 11.71 1.65
CA PRO A 121 19.31 11.23 2.74
C PRO A 121 18.67 11.38 4.12
N GLY A 122 18.00 12.51 4.39
CA GLY A 122 17.29 12.72 5.65
C GLY A 122 16.10 11.78 5.81
N LEU A 123 15.35 11.55 4.72
CA LEU A 123 14.25 10.59 4.70
C LEU A 123 14.74 9.17 5.04
N PHE A 124 15.82 8.71 4.39
CA PHE A 124 16.38 7.39 4.68
C PHE A 124 16.93 7.31 6.12
N GLY A 125 17.61 8.35 6.61
CA GLY A 125 18.10 8.39 7.98
C GLY A 125 16.97 8.34 9.02
N ALA A 126 15.92 9.14 8.81
CA ALA A 126 14.76 9.21 9.70
C ALA A 126 13.97 7.89 9.70
N THR A 127 13.76 7.28 8.53
CA THR A 127 13.05 5.99 8.42
C THR A 127 13.84 4.84 9.03
N ILE A 128 15.18 4.80 8.87
CA ILE A 128 16.03 3.81 9.54
C ILE A 128 15.92 3.98 11.06
N MET A 129 16.09 5.19 11.59
CA MET A 129 15.95 5.45 13.03
C MET A 129 14.56 5.11 13.56
N GLY A 130 13.52 5.50 12.82
CA GLY A 130 12.12 5.19 13.13
C GLY A 130 11.87 3.68 13.20
N SER A 131 12.44 2.90 12.28
CA SER A 131 12.28 1.44 12.28
C SER A 131 12.82 0.78 13.55
N PHE A 132 13.94 1.27 14.10
CA PHE A 132 14.44 0.80 15.40
C PHE A 132 13.49 1.16 16.54
N SER A 133 12.94 2.38 16.53
CA SER A 133 11.94 2.80 17.53
C SER A 133 10.68 1.92 17.47
N GLU A 134 10.17 1.61 16.27
CA GLU A 134 9.02 0.72 16.10
C GLU A 134 9.31 -0.71 16.51
N MET A 135 10.52 -1.21 16.23
CA MET A 135 10.93 -2.55 16.67
C MET A 135 10.91 -2.67 18.20
N ILE A 136 11.35 -1.63 18.93
CA ILE A 136 11.25 -1.58 20.40
C ILE A 136 9.79 -1.51 20.84
N LEU A 137 9.01 -0.62 20.22
CA LEU A 137 7.59 -0.41 20.56
C LEU A 137 6.74 -1.67 20.32
N SER A 138 7.10 -2.49 19.31
CA SER A 138 6.41 -3.75 18.99
C SER A 138 6.32 -4.71 20.18
N ARG A 139 7.28 -4.65 21.11
CA ARG A 139 7.30 -5.48 22.34
C ARG A 139 6.20 -5.10 23.32
N PHE A 140 5.72 -3.86 23.25
CA PHE A 140 4.70 -3.29 24.15
C PHE A 140 3.35 -3.10 23.45
N LEU A 141 3.13 -3.78 22.32
CA LEU A 141 1.91 -3.57 21.52
C LEU A 141 0.63 -4.02 22.24
N LYS A 142 0.69 -5.13 22.99
CA LYS A 142 -0.48 -5.68 23.71
C LYS A 142 -1.14 -4.68 24.68
N PRO A 143 -0.42 -4.02 25.60
CA PRO A 143 -1.03 -3.00 26.46
C PRO A 143 -1.43 -1.75 25.66
N LEU A 144 -0.72 -1.42 24.58
CA LEU A 144 -1.00 -0.24 23.77
C LEU A 144 -2.29 -0.35 22.96
N MET A 145 -2.66 -1.56 22.51
CA MET A 145 -3.93 -1.82 21.80
C MET A 145 -5.17 -1.41 22.60
N LYS A 146 -5.08 -1.29 23.93
CA LYS A 146 -6.19 -0.79 24.76
C LYS A 146 -6.55 0.68 24.47
N PHE A 147 -5.59 1.48 24.00
CA PHE A 147 -5.80 2.89 23.66
C PHE A 147 -6.33 3.10 22.25
N PHE A 148 -6.41 2.04 21.44
CA PHE A 148 -6.88 2.08 20.06
C PHE A 148 -8.15 1.23 19.90
N PRO A 149 -9.29 1.66 20.49
CA PRO A 149 -10.56 1.00 20.23
C PRO A 149 -10.93 1.12 18.75
N PRO A 150 -11.82 0.26 18.21
CA PRO A 150 -12.15 0.22 16.79
C PRO A 150 -12.55 1.58 16.19
N ILE A 151 -13.19 2.45 16.97
CA ILE A 151 -13.56 3.81 16.54
C ILE A 151 -12.33 4.69 16.25
N VAL A 152 -11.24 4.56 17.03
CA VAL A 152 -10.00 5.31 16.81
C VAL A 152 -9.30 4.79 15.57
N THR A 153 -9.13 3.46 15.48
CA THR A 153 -8.48 2.84 14.32
C THR A 153 -9.22 3.15 13.02
N GLY A 154 -10.55 3.02 13.01
CA GLY A 154 -11.37 3.36 11.84
C GLY A 154 -11.31 4.85 11.45
N THR A 155 -11.28 5.75 12.44
CA THR A 155 -11.12 7.19 12.19
C THR A 155 -9.75 7.49 11.59
N VAL A 156 -8.68 6.91 12.13
CA VAL A 156 -7.31 7.10 11.61
C VAL A 156 -7.19 6.56 10.19
N VAL A 157 -7.73 5.37 9.89
CA VAL A 157 -7.73 4.81 8.53
C VAL A 157 -8.51 5.70 7.55
N THR A 158 -9.65 6.25 7.98
CA THR A 158 -10.43 7.21 7.16
C THR A 158 -9.65 8.50 6.90
N LEU A 159 -8.94 9.00 7.92
CA LEU A 159 -8.10 10.18 7.79
C LEU A 159 -6.95 9.94 6.81
N ILE A 160 -6.27 8.78 6.86
CA ILE A 160 -5.22 8.41 5.91
C ILE A 160 -5.75 8.46 4.47
N GLY A 161 -6.93 7.88 4.21
CA GLY A 161 -7.54 7.95 2.87
C GLY A 161 -7.90 9.39 2.46
N THR A 162 -8.47 10.16 3.38
CA THR A 162 -8.93 11.54 3.11
C THR A 162 -7.76 12.49 2.85
N THR A 163 -6.64 12.35 3.56
CA THR A 163 -5.46 13.19 3.38
C THR A 163 -4.70 12.91 2.08
N LEU A 164 -4.97 11.79 1.40
CA LEU A 164 -4.43 11.47 0.08
C LEU A 164 -5.29 12.00 -1.08
N LEU A 165 -6.50 12.49 -0.80
CA LEU A 165 -7.36 13.07 -1.84
C LEU A 165 -6.70 14.23 -2.58
N PRO A 166 -6.02 15.21 -1.93
CA PRO A 166 -5.36 16.30 -2.63
C PRO A 166 -4.33 15.80 -3.64
N VAL A 167 -3.48 14.84 -3.23
CA VAL A 167 -2.46 14.25 -4.09
C VAL A 167 -3.09 13.52 -5.28
N SER A 168 -4.20 12.82 -5.05
CA SER A 168 -4.95 12.14 -6.11
C SER A 168 -5.58 13.14 -7.09
N MET A 169 -6.07 14.27 -6.60
CA MET A 169 -6.62 15.36 -7.42
C MET A 169 -5.54 16.04 -8.25
N ASP A 170 -4.36 16.25 -7.70
CA ASP A 170 -3.22 16.79 -8.43
C ASP A 170 -2.78 15.87 -9.57
N TRP A 171 -2.79 14.55 -9.34
CA TRP A 171 -2.53 13.57 -10.39
C TRP A 171 -3.63 13.57 -11.45
N ALA A 172 -4.90 13.68 -11.04
CA ALA A 172 -6.02 13.75 -11.97
C ALA A 172 -6.02 15.04 -12.81
N ALA A 173 -5.50 16.14 -12.26
CA ALA A 173 -5.35 17.40 -12.97
C ALA A 173 -4.19 17.38 -13.99
N GLY A 174 -3.32 16.37 -13.98
CA GLY A 174 -2.17 16.24 -14.89
C GLY A 174 -0.80 16.42 -14.23
N GLY A 175 -0.75 16.55 -12.91
CA GLY A 175 0.48 16.68 -12.13
C GLY A 175 0.85 18.14 -11.83
N VAL A 176 1.30 18.40 -10.59
CA VAL A 176 1.70 19.74 -10.15
C VAL A 176 2.79 20.30 -11.06
N GLY A 177 2.57 21.49 -11.62
CA GLY A 177 3.52 22.15 -12.52
C GLY A 177 3.40 21.76 -14.00
N ALA A 178 2.43 20.93 -14.37
CA ALA A 178 2.13 20.64 -15.78
C ALA A 178 1.55 21.89 -16.49
N LYS A 179 1.92 22.09 -17.77
CA LYS A 179 1.37 23.18 -18.60
C LYS A 179 -0.15 23.09 -18.77
N ASP A 180 -0.66 21.86 -18.78
CA ASP A 180 -2.08 21.54 -18.94
C ASP A 180 -2.75 21.14 -17.61
N TYR A 181 -2.28 21.69 -16.49
CA TYR A 181 -2.87 21.43 -15.17
C TYR A 181 -4.35 21.82 -15.17
N GLY A 182 -5.19 20.87 -14.75
CA GLY A 182 -6.64 21.04 -14.71
C GLY A 182 -7.29 21.04 -16.09
N SER A 183 -6.60 20.60 -17.15
CA SER A 183 -7.22 20.48 -18.47
C SER A 183 -8.41 19.52 -18.42
N LEU A 184 -9.47 19.87 -19.15
CA LEU A 184 -10.68 19.06 -19.23
C LEU A 184 -10.37 17.63 -19.71
N ARG A 185 -9.35 17.48 -20.55
CA ARG A 185 -8.84 16.20 -21.04
C ARG A 185 -8.35 15.30 -19.91
N ASN A 186 -7.44 15.80 -19.06
CA ASN A 186 -6.87 15.01 -17.96
C ASN A 186 -7.96 14.58 -16.97
N VAL A 187 -8.84 15.51 -16.61
CA VAL A 187 -9.96 15.24 -15.69
C VAL A 187 -10.91 14.18 -16.26
N ILE A 188 -11.28 14.27 -17.54
CA ILE A 188 -12.14 13.26 -18.19
C ILE A 188 -11.46 11.89 -18.17
N ILE A 189 -10.17 11.81 -18.51
CA ILE A 189 -9.43 10.54 -18.49
C ILE A 189 -9.43 9.94 -17.08
N SER A 190 -9.15 10.74 -16.05
CA SER A 190 -9.16 10.28 -14.67
C SER A 190 -10.54 9.79 -14.21
N ILE A 191 -11.62 10.49 -14.58
CA ILE A 191 -12.99 10.06 -14.27
C ILE A 191 -13.31 8.73 -14.98
N VAL A 192 -12.94 8.60 -16.26
CA VAL A 192 -13.16 7.35 -17.02
C VAL A 192 -12.42 6.18 -16.37
N VAL A 193 -11.14 6.36 -16.02
CA VAL A 193 -10.34 5.33 -15.34
C VAL A 193 -10.96 4.98 -13.97
N LEU A 194 -11.38 5.98 -13.20
CA LEU A 194 -12.04 5.76 -11.91
C LEU A 194 -13.32 4.94 -12.05
N LEU A 195 -14.19 5.29 -13.02
CA LEU A 195 -15.43 4.57 -13.28
C LEU A 195 -15.17 3.12 -13.70
N ILE A 196 -14.14 2.88 -14.52
CA ILE A 196 -13.73 1.52 -14.92
C ILE A 196 -13.27 0.73 -13.69
N ILE A 197 -12.44 1.31 -12.83
CA ILE A 197 -11.97 0.65 -11.60
C ILE A 197 -13.16 0.30 -10.70
N ILE A 198 -14.09 1.23 -10.48
CA ILE A 198 -15.29 1.00 -9.66
C ILE A 198 -16.16 -0.10 -10.27
N PHE A 199 -16.39 -0.05 -11.58
CA PHE A 199 -17.20 -1.04 -12.28
C PHE A 199 -16.59 -2.44 -12.20
N LEU A 200 -15.28 -2.56 -12.47
CA LEU A 200 -14.55 -3.82 -12.36
C LEU A 200 -14.47 -4.33 -10.91
N ASN A 201 -14.30 -3.44 -9.94
CA ASN A 201 -14.25 -3.85 -8.53
C ASN A 201 -15.62 -4.34 -8.04
N ARG A 202 -16.72 -3.72 -8.50
CA ARG A 202 -18.09 -4.10 -8.09
C ARG A 202 -18.63 -5.33 -8.82
N TYR A 203 -18.37 -5.47 -10.12
CA TYR A 203 -18.94 -6.54 -10.94
C TYR A 203 -17.92 -7.62 -11.37
N GLY A 204 -16.62 -7.35 -11.21
CA GLY A 204 -15.57 -8.30 -11.55
C GLY A 204 -15.59 -9.50 -10.61
N LYS A 205 -15.60 -10.70 -11.18
CA LYS A 205 -15.52 -11.95 -10.43
C LYS A 205 -14.07 -12.41 -10.30
N GLY A 206 -13.70 -12.93 -9.13
CA GLY A 206 -12.38 -13.50 -8.87
C GLY A 206 -11.23 -12.52 -9.11
N ILE A 207 -10.26 -12.92 -9.93
CA ILE A 207 -9.02 -12.16 -10.21
C ILE A 207 -9.32 -10.78 -10.80
N VAL A 208 -10.38 -10.63 -11.61
CA VAL A 208 -10.70 -9.36 -12.29
C VAL A 208 -11.09 -8.27 -11.29
N GLY A 209 -11.82 -8.62 -10.23
CA GLY A 209 -12.18 -7.67 -9.18
C GLY A 209 -10.99 -7.24 -8.32
N SER A 210 -10.08 -8.20 -8.05
CA SER A 210 -8.83 -7.97 -7.31
C SER A 210 -7.82 -7.14 -8.10
N ALA A 211 -7.78 -7.33 -9.42
CA ALA A 211 -6.86 -6.67 -10.35
C ALA A 211 -7.41 -5.37 -10.95
N SER A 212 -8.58 -4.90 -10.50
CA SER A 212 -9.29 -3.77 -11.11
C SER A 212 -8.43 -2.51 -11.24
N VAL A 213 -7.60 -2.22 -10.23
CA VAL A 213 -6.70 -1.06 -10.23
C VAL A 213 -5.64 -1.18 -11.32
N LEU A 214 -4.96 -2.33 -11.43
CA LEU A 214 -3.93 -2.54 -12.45
C LEU A 214 -4.53 -2.50 -13.86
N ILE A 215 -5.68 -3.15 -14.05
CA ILE A 215 -6.42 -3.12 -15.32
C ILE A 215 -6.82 -1.68 -15.67
N GLY A 216 -7.29 -0.90 -14.69
CA GLY A 216 -7.60 0.51 -14.86
C GLY A 216 -6.40 1.34 -15.32
N ILE A 217 -5.22 1.11 -14.73
CA ILE A 217 -3.97 1.75 -15.13
C ILE A 217 -3.62 1.42 -16.59
N VAL A 218 -3.70 0.15 -16.98
CA VAL A 218 -3.40 -0.29 -18.36
C VAL A 218 -4.37 0.34 -19.36
N ILE A 219 -5.67 0.34 -19.08
CA ILE A 219 -6.68 0.95 -19.95
C ILE A 219 -6.47 2.46 -20.04
N GLY A 220 -6.19 3.13 -18.92
CA GLY A 220 -5.86 4.55 -18.91
C GLY A 220 -4.65 4.87 -19.79
N TYR A 221 -3.60 4.06 -19.71
CA TYR A 221 -2.41 4.20 -20.56
C TYR A 221 -2.73 4.05 -22.05
N ILE A 222 -3.56 3.07 -22.42
CA ILE A 222 -4.00 2.87 -23.82
C ILE A 222 -4.79 4.07 -24.33
N ILE A 223 -5.67 4.65 -23.50
CA ILE A 223 -6.43 5.85 -23.85
C ILE A 223 -5.50 7.05 -24.07
N CYS A 224 -4.41 7.14 -23.29
CA CYS A 224 -3.42 8.21 -23.41
C CYS A 224 -2.43 8.05 -24.58
N TYR A 225 -2.23 6.84 -25.10
CA TYR A 225 -1.26 6.58 -26.17
C TYR A 225 -1.51 7.37 -27.49
N PRO A 226 -2.74 7.50 -28.01
CA PRO A 226 -3.02 8.26 -29.23
C PRO A 226 -3.19 9.77 -29.02
N LEU A 227 -3.01 10.25 -27.78
CA LEU A 227 -3.35 11.60 -27.33
C LEU A 227 -2.12 12.52 -27.25
#